data_AF-A0A7X9GNL3-F1
#
_entry.id   AF-A0A7X9GNL3-F1
#
_cell.length_a   1.000
_cell.length_b   1.000
_cell.length_c   1.000
_cell.angle_alpha   90.00
_cell.angle_beta   90.00
_cell.angle_gamma   90.00
#
_symmetry.space_group_name_H-M   'P 1'
#
loop_
_entity.id
_entity.type
_entity.pdbx_description
1 polymer ?
#
loop_
_entity_poly.entity_id
_entity_poly.type
_entity_poly.pdbx_seq_one_letter_code
_entity_poly.pdbx_strand_id
1 'polypeptide(L)'
;ATSIGAVFGTSNTTTYVESAAGIGAGGRTGLTSVVVALLFIVSAFFTPLVSAIPAVATAPALIIVGVMMLSSFKEIKWGDLDEAIPAFFAGIFMALCYSISYGIAAGFIFYCIVKVCKGEAKEIHPILWISTFLFIINFYLLTKF
;
A
#
# COMPACT_ATOMS: atom_id res chain seq x y z
N ALA A 1 0.65 -8.75 -12.14
CA ALA A 1 -0.40 -9.31 -11.27
C ALA A 1 -1.65 -8.45 -11.30
N THR A 2 -1.59 -7.19 -10.84
CA THR A 2 -2.74 -6.26 -10.78
C THR A 2 -3.50 -6.08 -12.09
N SER A 3 -2.82 -5.95 -13.23
CA SER A 3 -3.47 -5.81 -14.55
C SER A 3 -4.25 -7.06 -14.98
N ILE A 4 -3.81 -8.25 -14.57
CA ILE A 4 -4.52 -9.51 -14.85
C ILE A 4 -5.64 -9.69 -13.82
N GLY A 5 -5.38 -9.37 -12.54
CA GLY A 5 -6.38 -9.42 -11.47
C GLY A 5 -7.57 -8.50 -11.70
N ALA A 6 -7.36 -7.31 -12.26
CA ALA A 6 -8.42 -6.37 -12.63
C ALA A 6 -9.35 -6.91 -13.72
N VAL A 7 -8.83 -7.70 -14.68
CA VAL A 7 -9.65 -8.37 -15.71
C VAL A 7 -10.58 -9.41 -15.09
N PHE A 8 -10.15 -10.06 -14.01
CA PHE A 8 -10.97 -10.98 -13.22
C PHE A 8 -11.79 -10.29 -12.13
N GLY A 9 -11.86 -8.95 -12.11
CA GLY A 9 -12.66 -8.19 -11.15
C GLY A 9 -12.14 -8.20 -9.71
N THR A 10 -10.88 -8.55 -9.51
CA THR A 10 -10.25 -8.61 -8.19
C THR A 10 -9.61 -7.28 -7.80
N SER A 11 -9.57 -6.98 -6.49
CA SER A 11 -8.97 -5.77 -5.95
C SER A 11 -7.45 -5.72 -6.19
N ASN A 12 -6.86 -4.53 -6.07
CA ASN A 12 -5.43 -4.32 -6.31
C ASN A 12 -4.57 -5.29 -5.48
N THR A 13 -3.69 -6.05 -6.15
CA THR A 13 -2.76 -6.96 -5.48
C THR A 13 -1.66 -6.13 -4.80
N THR A 14 -1.78 -5.94 -3.49
CA THR A 14 -0.76 -5.28 -2.66
C THR A 14 0.01 -6.33 -1.85
N THR A 15 1.28 -6.07 -1.56
CA THR A 15 2.08 -6.94 -0.69
C THR A 15 1.47 -6.95 0.71
N TYR A 16 0.94 -8.10 1.12
CA TYR A 16 0.31 -8.28 2.43
C TYR A 16 1.37 -8.48 3.52
N VAL A 17 1.09 -8.08 4.76
CA VAL A 17 2.00 -8.27 5.91
C VAL A 17 2.27 -9.76 6.13
N GLU A 18 1.27 -10.59 5.87
CA GLU A 18 1.36 -12.05 5.92
C GLU A 18 2.39 -12.58 4.91
N SER A 19 2.56 -11.93 3.75
CA SER A 19 3.62 -12.28 2.79
C SER A 19 5.00 -11.91 3.32
N ALA A 20 5.14 -10.77 4.03
CA ALA A 20 6.40 -10.39 4.67
C ALA A 20 6.77 -11.35 5.81
N ALA A 21 5.80 -11.79 6.62
CA ALA A 21 5.99 -12.83 7.64
C ALA A 21 6.39 -14.18 7.02
N GLY A 22 5.79 -14.57 5.89
CA GLY A 22 6.15 -15.77 5.14
C GLY A 22 7.58 -15.74 4.60
N ILE A 23 8.05 -14.58 4.14
CA ILE A 23 9.45 -14.38 3.74
C ILE A 23 10.38 -14.49 4.95
N GLY A 24 9.99 -13.92 6.10
CA GLY A 24 10.72 -14.01 7.38
C GLY A 24 10.85 -15.43 7.92
N ALA A 25 9.83 -16.28 7.71
CA ALA A 25 9.82 -17.69 8.07
C ALA A 25 10.63 -18.60 7.11
N GLY A 26 11.31 -18.04 6.10
CA GLY A 26 12.15 -18.78 5.15
C GLY A 26 11.52 -19.00 3.77
N GLY A 27 10.32 -18.49 3.52
CA GLY A 27 9.65 -18.53 2.22
C GLY A 27 10.27 -17.57 1.21
N ARG A 28 11.47 -17.89 0.72
CA ARG A 28 12.20 -17.07 -0.26
C ARG A 28 12.06 -17.55 -1.71
N THR A 29 11.34 -18.65 -1.95
CA THR A 29 11.18 -19.24 -3.29
C THR A 29 9.80 -18.92 -3.86
N GLY A 30 9.68 -18.71 -5.18
CA GLY A 30 8.37 -18.53 -5.84
C GLY A 30 7.43 -19.73 -5.67
N LEU A 31 7.97 -20.90 -5.29
CA LEU A 31 7.19 -22.10 -4.99
C LEU A 31 6.31 -21.93 -3.75
N THR A 32 6.75 -21.18 -2.73
CA THR A 32 5.90 -20.92 -1.55
C THR A 32 4.67 -20.10 -1.92
N SER A 33 4.83 -19.08 -2.77
CA SER A 33 3.71 -18.29 -3.28
C SER A 33 2.71 -19.13 -4.10
N VAL A 34 3.20 -20.10 -4.88
CA VAL A 34 2.34 -21.02 -5.66
C VAL A 34 1.59 -21.98 -4.75
N VAL A 35 2.25 -22.56 -3.73
CA VAL A 35 1.59 -23.46 -2.77
C VAL A 35 0.54 -22.69 -1.96
N VAL A 36 0.83 -21.47 -1.52
CA VAL A 36 -0.14 -20.61 -0.83
C VAL A 36 -1.33 -20.30 -1.74
N ALA A 37 -1.10 -19.94 -3.01
CA ALA A 37 -2.19 -19.68 -3.95
C ALA A 37 -3.07 -20.92 -4.17
N LEU A 38 -2.48 -22.11 -4.29
CA LEU A 38 -3.20 -23.37 -4.48
C LEU A 38 -4.02 -23.73 -3.23
N LEU A 39 -3.45 -23.57 -2.03
CA LEU A 39 -4.17 -23.74 -0.77
C LEU A 39 -5.32 -22.73 -0.62
N PHE A 40 -5.15 -21.49 -1.09
CA PHE A 40 -6.22 -20.48 -1.09
C PHE A 40 -7.37 -20.84 -2.04
N ILE A 41 -7.07 -21.43 -3.20
CA ILE A 41 -8.08 -21.96 -4.13
C ILE A 41 -8.86 -23.10 -3.48
N VAL A 42 -8.17 -24.01 -2.78
CA VAL A 42 -8.84 -25.10 -2.04
C VAL A 42 -9.68 -24.53 -0.89
N SER A 43 -9.19 -23.52 -0.18
CA SER A 43 -9.93 -22.83 0.88
C SER A 43 -11.19 -22.12 0.37
N ALA A 44 -11.23 -21.69 -0.89
CA ALA A 44 -12.43 -21.05 -1.47
C ALA A 44 -13.63 -22.02 -1.53
N PHE A 45 -13.41 -23.34 -1.60
CA PHE A 45 -14.49 -24.33 -1.48
C PHE A 45 -15.05 -24.45 -0.05
N PHE A 46 -14.27 -24.04 0.95
CA PHE A 46 -14.66 -23.98 2.37
C PHE A 46 -15.23 -22.61 2.78
N THR A 47 -15.39 -21.67 1.85
CA THR A 47 -16.04 -20.36 2.10
C THR A 47 -17.34 -20.44 2.92
N PRO A 48 -18.29 -21.37 2.69
CA PRO A 48 -19.51 -21.44 3.50
C PRO A 48 -19.26 -21.77 4.99
N LEU A 49 -18.13 -22.40 5.32
CA LEU A 49 -17.71 -22.64 6.71
C LEU A 49 -17.10 -21.37 7.33
N VAL A 50 -16.40 -20.57 6.53
CA VAL A 50 -15.78 -19.29 6.94
C VAL A 50 -16.85 -18.21 7.17
N SER A 51 -17.94 -18.20 6.40
CA SER A 51 -19.05 -17.26 6.61
C SER A 51 -19.86 -17.52 7.88
N ALA A 52 -19.67 -18.67 8.54
CA ALA A 52 -20.25 -18.96 9.85
C ALA A 52 -19.47 -18.32 11.01
N ILE A 53 -18.27 -17.78 10.74
CA ILE A 53 -17.43 -17.10 11.74
C ILE A 53 -17.98 -15.69 11.95
N PRO A 54 -18.37 -15.31 13.17
CA PRO A 54 -18.82 -13.95 13.45
C PRO A 54 -17.72 -12.93 13.17
N ALA A 55 -18.06 -11.80 12.54
CA ALA A 55 -17.12 -10.70 12.28
C ALA A 55 -16.47 -10.14 13.55
N VAL A 56 -17.09 -10.35 14.71
CA VAL A 56 -16.55 -9.98 16.02
C VAL A 56 -15.29 -10.79 16.37
N ALA A 57 -15.17 -12.02 15.87
CA ALA A 57 -14.00 -12.86 16.10
C ALA A 57 -12.78 -12.46 15.24
N THR A 58 -13.01 -11.81 14.08
CA THR A 58 -11.93 -11.36 13.18
C THR A 58 -11.43 -9.95 13.50
N ALA A 59 -12.23 -9.13 14.18
CA ALA A 59 -11.86 -7.79 14.62
C ALA A 59 -10.52 -7.69 15.40
N PRO A 60 -10.25 -8.51 16.45
CA PRO A 60 -8.98 -8.44 17.17
C PRO A 60 -7.78 -8.82 16.30
N ALA A 61 -7.95 -9.77 15.37
CA ALA A 61 -6.90 -10.13 14.42
C ALA A 61 -6.57 -8.96 13.49
N LEU A 62 -7.59 -8.27 12.96
CA LEU A 62 -7.40 -7.09 12.11
C LEU A 62 -6.70 -5.93 12.85
N ILE A 63 -6.99 -5.72 14.14
CA ILE A 63 -6.30 -4.71 14.96
C ILE A 63 -4.81 -5.04 15.07
N ILE A 64 -4.46 -6.29 15.37
CA ILE A 64 -3.06 -6.72 15.48
C ILE A 64 -2.33 -6.56 14.15
N VAL A 65 -2.96 -6.95 13.03
CA VAL A 65 -2.39 -6.76 11.69
C VAL A 65 -2.16 -5.28 11.39
N GLY A 66 -3.11 -4.40 11.74
CA GLY A 66 -2.95 -2.95 11.59
C GLY A 66 -1.78 -2.39 12.41
N VAL A 67 -1.59 -2.86 13.65
CA VAL A 67 -0.44 -2.49 14.49
C VAL A 67 0.88 -2.98 13.87
N MET A 68 0.89 -4.19 13.29
CA MET A 68 2.07 -4.69 12.58
C MET A 68 2.39 -3.86 11.33
N MET A 69 1.38 -3.38 10.59
CA MET A 69 1.59 -2.47 9.44
C MET A 69 2.19 -1.13 9.86
N LEU A 70 1.79 -0.60 11.03
CA LEU A 70 2.39 0.62 11.58
C LEU A 70 3.87 0.45 11.94
N SER A 71 4.35 -0.77 12.19
CA SER A 71 5.77 -1.02 12.44
C SER A 71 6.65 -0.60 11.26
N SER A 72 6.14 -0.59 10.03
CA SER A 72 6.89 -0.12 8.85
C SER A 72 7.22 1.38 8.91
N PHE A 73 6.48 2.19 9.70
CA PHE A 73 6.82 3.60 9.92
C PHE A 73 8.16 3.76 10.66
N LYS A 74 8.61 2.72 11.38
CA LYS A 74 9.92 2.72 12.06
C LYS A 74 11.09 2.66 11.08
N GLU A 75 10.89 2.07 9.89
CA GLU A 75 11.94 1.95 8.88
C GLU A 75 12.19 3.27 8.12
N ILE A 76 11.33 4.26 8.30
CA ILE A 76 11.46 5.58 7.68
C ILE A 76 12.60 6.34 8.35
N LYS A 77 13.50 6.93 7.55
CA LYS A 77 14.61 7.73 8.07
C LYS A 77 14.10 9.10 8.54
N TRP A 78 13.56 9.17 9.75
CA TRP A 78 13.04 10.40 10.35
C TRP A 78 14.09 11.52 10.50
N GLY A 79 15.38 11.18 10.44
CA GLY A 79 16.48 12.16 10.45
C GLY A 79 16.70 12.88 9.11
N ASP A 80 16.14 12.37 8.00
CA ASP A 80 16.20 13.03 6.70
C ASP A 80 14.84 13.64 6.37
N LEU A 81 14.80 14.97 6.27
CA LEU A 81 13.57 15.70 5.95
C LEU A 81 13.02 15.34 4.57
N ASP A 82 13.85 14.81 3.67
CA ASP A 82 13.45 14.38 2.32
C ASP A 82 12.53 13.18 2.35
N GLU A 83 12.71 12.29 3.32
CA GLU A 83 11.88 11.09 3.50
C GLU A 83 10.80 11.34 4.57
N ALA A 84 11.12 12.09 5.63
CA ALA A 84 10.24 12.30 6.78
C ALA A 84 9.01 13.17 6.45
N ILE A 85 9.20 14.30 5.75
CA ILE A 85 8.10 15.21 5.42
C ILE A 85 7.07 14.53 4.51
N PRO A 86 7.48 13.88 3.40
CA PRO A 86 6.53 13.22 2.51
C PRO A 86 5.83 12.04 3.15
N ALA A 87 6.52 11.25 3.96
CA ALA A 87 5.92 10.13 4.71
C ALA A 87 4.86 10.60 5.71
N PHE A 88 5.15 11.68 6.44
CA PHE A 88 4.22 12.27 7.40
C PHE A 88 2.94 12.76 6.73
N PHE A 89 3.08 13.53 5.64
CA PHE A 89 1.92 14.00 4.89
C PHE A 89 1.17 12.84 4.23
N ALA A 90 1.85 11.85 3.67
CA ALA A 90 1.20 10.67 3.08
C ALA A 90 0.29 9.96 4.10
N GLY A 91 0.77 9.71 5.31
CA GLY A 91 -0.01 9.07 6.37
C GLY A 91 -1.20 9.91 6.83
N ILE A 92 -1.02 11.22 7.00
CA ILE A 92 -2.10 12.13 7.41
C ILE A 92 -3.18 12.24 6.35
N PHE A 93 -2.80 12.46 5.09
CA PHE A 93 -3.76 12.54 3.99
C PHE A 93 -4.47 11.20 3.76
N MET A 94 -3.78 10.08 3.97
CA MET A 94 -4.41 8.76 3.93
C MET A 94 -5.53 8.62 4.96
N ALA A 95 -5.29 9.06 6.21
CA ALA A 95 -6.26 9.01 7.29
C ALA A 95 -7.41 10.02 7.09
N LEU A 96 -7.11 11.24 6.66
CA LEU A 96 -8.10 12.30 6.46
C LEU A 96 -9.00 12.04 5.25
N CYS A 97 -8.44 11.57 4.13
CA CYS A 97 -9.20 11.31 2.91
C CYS A 97 -9.87 9.92 2.91
N TYR A 98 -9.69 9.12 3.97
CA TYR A 98 -10.13 7.71 4.03
C TYR A 98 -9.77 6.90 2.78
N SER A 99 -8.66 7.27 2.13
CA SER A 99 -8.26 6.75 0.82
C SER A 99 -6.76 6.62 0.76
N ILE A 100 -6.31 5.36 0.59
CA ILE A 100 -4.90 5.01 0.40
C ILE A 100 -4.34 5.71 -0.84
N SER A 101 -5.13 5.76 -1.92
CA SER A 101 -4.70 6.39 -3.18
C SER A 101 -4.41 7.88 -3.03
N TYR A 102 -5.27 8.63 -2.33
CA TYR A 102 -5.05 10.07 -2.13
C TYR A 102 -3.91 10.34 -1.14
N GLY A 103 -3.73 9.51 -0.12
CA GLY A 103 -2.57 9.59 0.78
C GLY A 103 -1.25 9.37 0.05
N ILE A 104 -1.16 8.33 -0.80
CA ILE A 104 0.03 8.06 -1.61
C ILE A 104 0.30 9.22 -2.59
N ALA A 105 -0.74 9.75 -3.25
CA ALA A 105 -0.63 10.88 -4.16
C ALA A 105 -0.06 12.12 -3.46
N ALA A 106 -0.60 12.46 -2.28
CA ALA A 106 -0.09 13.56 -1.46
C ALA A 106 1.38 13.32 -1.07
N GLY A 107 1.73 12.09 -0.66
CA GLY A 107 3.11 11.70 -0.39
C GLY A 107 4.07 12.01 -1.54
N PHE A 108 3.71 11.62 -2.78
CA PHE A 108 4.53 11.91 -3.96
C PHE A 108 4.63 13.41 -4.27
N ILE A 109 3.53 14.15 -4.12
CA ILE A 109 3.53 15.62 -4.32
C ILE A 109 4.49 16.28 -3.33
N PHE A 110 4.38 15.95 -2.03
CA PHE A 110 5.27 16.51 -1.01
C PHE A 110 6.72 16.06 -1.20
N TYR A 111 6.98 14.83 -1.64
CA TYR A 111 8.33 14.37 -2.00
C TYR A 111 8.96 15.22 -3.10
N CYS A 112 8.21 15.48 -4.18
CA CYS A 112 8.68 16.37 -5.24
C CYS A 112 8.90 17.80 -4.74
N ILE A 113 8.01 18.35 -3.91
CA ILE A 113 8.15 19.71 -3.36
C ILE A 113 9.41 19.82 -2.50
N VAL A 114 9.65 18.86 -1.60
CA VAL A 114 10.81 18.89 -0.69
C VAL A 114 12.12 18.79 -1.49
N LYS A 115 12.22 17.86 -2.44
CA LYS A 115 13.40 17.73 -3.33
C LYS A 115 13.62 18.99 -4.19
N VAL A 116 12.56 19.66 -4.64
CA VAL A 116 12.66 20.93 -5.39
C VAL A 116 13.14 22.08 -4.49
N CYS A 117 12.59 22.23 -3.29
CA CYS A 117 13.01 23.24 -2.32
C CYS A 117 14.48 23.08 -1.90
N LYS A 118 14.99 21.85 -1.90
CA LYS A 118 16.37 21.52 -1.54
C LYS A 118 17.36 21.68 -2.72
N GLY A 119 16.88 22.02 -3.92
CA GLY A 119 17.69 22.22 -5.12
C GLY A 119 18.11 20.91 -5.83
N GLU A 120 17.65 19.76 -5.36
CA GLU A 120 17.99 18.42 -5.86
C GLU A 120 16.92 17.87 -6.82
N ALA A 121 16.25 18.77 -7.56
CA ALA A 121 15.18 18.42 -8.49
C ALA A 121 15.62 17.43 -9.60
N LYS A 122 16.92 17.33 -9.86
CA LYS A 122 17.52 16.50 -10.91
C LYS A 122 17.75 15.03 -10.49
N GLU A 123 17.69 14.71 -9.20
CA GLU A 123 17.78 13.33 -8.68
C GLU A 123 16.42 12.62 -8.64
N ILE A 124 15.34 13.36 -8.89
CA ILE A 124 14.00 12.78 -8.90
C ILE A 124 13.88 11.89 -10.14
N HIS A 125 13.62 10.61 -9.92
CA HIS A 125 13.39 9.66 -11.01
C HIS A 125 12.20 10.17 -11.88
N PRO A 126 12.31 10.20 -13.22
CA PRO A 126 11.28 10.75 -14.11
C PRO A 126 9.86 10.19 -13.90
N ILE A 127 9.79 8.96 -13.36
CA ILE A 127 8.56 8.25 -13.04
C ILE A 127 7.75 8.93 -11.91
N LEU A 128 8.43 9.51 -10.91
CA LEU A 128 7.80 10.26 -9.81
C LEU A 128 7.22 11.57 -10.33
N TRP A 129 7.91 12.22 -11.27
CA TRP A 129 7.43 13.46 -11.88
C TRP A 129 6.18 13.22 -12.74
N ILE A 130 6.18 12.17 -13.56
CA ILE A 130 5.01 11.75 -14.35
C ILE A 130 3.85 11.34 -13.44
N SER A 131 4.11 10.56 -12.39
CA SER A 131 3.09 10.11 -11.43
C SER A 131 2.44 11.29 -10.71
N THR A 132 3.24 12.22 -10.18
CA THR A 132 2.76 13.45 -9.53
C THR A 132 1.92 14.29 -10.48
N PHE A 133 2.36 14.47 -11.73
CA PHE A 133 1.60 15.22 -12.73
C PHE A 133 0.27 14.54 -13.07
N LEU A 134 0.26 13.22 -13.19
CA LEU A 134 -0.94 12.43 -13.46
C LEU A 134 -1.95 12.49 -12.30
N PHE A 135 -1.46 12.47 -11.05
CA PHE A 135 -2.30 12.66 -9.87
C PHE A 135 -2.88 14.07 -9.78
N ILE A 136 -2.11 15.10 -10.13
CA ILE A 136 -2.59 16.49 -10.21
C ILE A 136 -3.70 16.62 -11.26
N ILE A 137 -3.53 16.00 -12.44
CA ILE A 137 -4.56 15.96 -13.47
C ILE A 137 -5.81 15.23 -12.97
N ASN A 138 -5.65 14.10 -12.29
CA ASN A 138 -6.77 13.34 -11.75
C ASN A 138 -7.55 14.16 -10.70
N PHE A 139 -6.84 14.83 -9.78
CA PHE A 139 -7.46 15.68 -8.76
C PHE A 139 -8.21 16.87 -9.39
N TYR A 140 -7.65 17.47 -10.46
CA TYR A 140 -8.29 18.54 -11.20
C TYR A 140 -9.55 18.08 -11.95
N LEU A 141 -9.52 16.90 -12.57
CA LEU A 141 -10.68 16.30 -13.24
C LEU A 141 -11.79 15.94 -12.26
N LEU A 142 -11.43 15.40 -11.09
CA LEU A 142 -12.39 14.97 -10.06
C LEU A 142 -13.02 16.16 -9.32
N THR A 143 -12.33 17.30 -9.26
CA THR A 143 -12.88 18.56 -8.73
C THR A 143 -13.87 19.24 -9.69
N LYS A 144 -13.85 18.88 -10.97
CA LYS A 144 -14.65 19.54 -12.03
C LYS A 144 -15.97 18.83 -12.35
N PHE A 145 -16.26 17.70 -11.69
CA PHE A 145 -17.49 16.92 -11.82
C PHE A 145 -18.22 16.80 -10.48
#